data_AF-A0A3N5MBK0-F1
#
_entry.id   AF-A0A3N5MBK0-F1
#
_cell.length_a   1.000
_cell.length_b   1.000
_cell.length_c   1.000
_cell.angle_alpha   90.00
_cell.angle_beta   90.00
_cell.angle_gamma   90.00
#
_symmetry.space_group_name_H-M   'P 1'
#
loop_
_entity.id
_entity.type
_entity.pdbx_description
1 polymer ?
#
loop_
_entity_poly.entity_id
_entity_poly.type
_entity_poly.pdbx_seq_one_letter_code
_entity_poly.pdbx_strand_id
1 'polypeptide(L)'
;METALGLSGQPVKRGTMAHDHNVYMVLTDNAAQRGDLEALRQYTPLLEELAIRDDHILFRAIAHRAWGAAHHLEGDNVKAVGRLGEALDLFTRLNTPWQMGRTLSEMAEVELAQSRPAEAKEYLSRALAAFEAVKAGPDIKRIQEKLEAVTRQIGE
;
A
#
# COMPACT_ATOMS: atom_id res chain seq x y z
N MET A 1 6.20 17.05 4.51
CA MET A 1 6.84 16.06 5.42
C MET A 1 5.72 15.48 6.26
N GLU A 2 5.28 14.27 5.95
CA GLU A 2 4.26 13.60 6.75
C GLU A 2 4.78 13.39 8.17
N THR A 3 3.97 13.84 9.13
CA THR A 3 4.26 13.83 10.57
C THR A 3 4.31 12.41 11.17
N ALA A 4 4.22 11.37 10.34
CA ALA A 4 4.29 9.97 10.76
C ALA A 4 5.73 9.45 10.93
N LEU A 5 6.74 10.14 10.40
CA LEU A 5 8.16 9.76 10.58
C LEU A 5 8.76 10.26 11.91
N GLY A 6 7.98 10.95 12.74
CA GLY A 6 8.45 11.62 13.96
C GLY A 6 8.23 10.89 15.28
N LEU A 7 7.54 9.75 15.31
CA LEU A 7 7.29 9.02 16.56
C LEU A 7 8.35 7.94 16.77
N SER A 8 9.56 8.40 17.12
CA SER A 8 10.51 7.56 17.86
C SER A 8 9.89 7.20 19.21
N GLY A 9 9.68 5.90 19.43
CA GLY A 9 9.44 5.34 20.76
C GLY A 9 8.00 4.92 21.08
N GLN A 10 7.41 4.02 20.30
CA GLN A 10 6.46 3.09 20.91
C GLN A 10 7.23 2.03 21.70
N PRO A 11 6.92 1.78 22.97
CA PRO A 11 7.63 0.78 23.77
C PRO A 11 7.28 -0.62 23.26
N VAL A 12 8.21 -1.25 22.55
CA VAL A 12 8.11 -2.67 22.17
C VAL A 12 8.06 -3.53 23.43
N LYS A 13 6.91 -4.18 23.67
CA LYS A 13 6.72 -5.09 24.79
C LYS A 13 7.49 -6.39 24.51
N ARG A 14 8.75 -6.42 24.95
CA ARG A 14 9.68 -7.57 25.03
C ARG A 14 10.49 -7.90 23.77
N GLY A 15 11.80 -7.97 23.97
CA GLY A 15 12.74 -8.91 23.31
C GLY A 15 13.16 -8.63 21.87
N THR A 16 12.34 -7.94 21.09
CA THR A 16 12.63 -7.70 19.67
C THR A 16 13.30 -6.36 19.50
N MET A 17 14.59 -6.46 19.28
CA MET A 17 15.47 -5.49 18.66
C MET A 17 14.70 -4.77 17.52
N ALA A 18 14.27 -3.51 17.71
CA ALA A 18 13.46 -2.69 16.77
C ALA A 18 13.98 -2.63 15.31
N HIS A 19 15.21 -3.04 15.10
CA HIS A 19 15.89 -3.26 13.83
C HIS A 19 15.16 -4.27 12.93
N ASP A 20 14.59 -5.34 13.48
CA ASP A 20 14.00 -6.42 12.66
C ASP A 20 12.75 -5.95 11.91
N HIS A 21 11.89 -5.13 12.54
CA HIS A 21 10.76 -4.54 11.84
C HIS A 21 11.19 -3.63 10.70
N ASN A 22 12.22 -2.80 10.93
CA ASN A 22 12.72 -1.89 9.89
C ASN A 22 13.31 -2.67 8.71
N VAL A 23 14.04 -3.75 8.99
CA VAL A 23 14.60 -4.62 7.94
C VAL A 23 13.48 -5.27 7.14
N TYR A 24 12.54 -5.96 7.78
CA TYR A 24 11.45 -6.61 7.04
C TYR A 24 10.53 -5.62 6.35
N MET A 25 10.29 -4.43 6.94
CA MET A 25 9.52 -3.37 6.30
C MET A 25 10.18 -2.90 5.02
N VAL A 26 11.48 -2.60 5.03
CA VAL A 26 12.21 -2.15 3.83
C VAL A 26 12.26 -3.25 2.77
N LEU A 27 12.55 -4.50 3.15
CA LEU A 27 12.58 -5.62 2.22
C LEU A 27 11.21 -5.88 1.59
N THR A 28 10.15 -5.83 2.39
CA THR A 28 8.77 -6.02 1.94
C THR A 28 8.32 -4.89 1.02
N ASP A 29 8.54 -3.62 1.38
CA ASP A 29 8.13 -2.48 0.55
C ASP A 29 8.94 -2.43 -0.76
N ASN A 30 10.23 -2.81 -0.74
CA ASN A 30 11.03 -2.91 -1.96
C ASN A 30 10.56 -4.06 -2.86
N ALA A 31 10.27 -5.23 -2.28
CA ALA A 31 9.75 -6.37 -3.02
C ALA A 31 8.41 -6.03 -3.70
N ALA A 32 7.50 -5.34 -2.98
CA ALA A 32 6.24 -4.85 -3.54
C ALA A 32 6.47 -3.91 -4.72
N GLN A 33 7.35 -2.91 -4.58
CA GLN A 33 7.67 -1.96 -5.66
C GLN A 33 8.27 -2.62 -6.91
N ARG A 34 8.96 -3.75 -6.74
CA ARG A 34 9.61 -4.48 -7.85
C ARG A 34 8.76 -5.61 -8.43
N GLY A 35 7.60 -5.90 -7.83
CA GLY A 35 6.81 -7.08 -8.20
C GLY A 35 7.51 -8.41 -7.88
N ASP A 36 8.39 -8.43 -6.88
CA ASP A 36 9.15 -9.62 -6.49
C ASP A 36 8.31 -10.52 -5.58
N LEU A 37 7.56 -11.45 -6.19
CA LEU A 37 6.67 -12.35 -5.48
C LEU A 37 7.42 -13.29 -4.51
N GLU A 38 8.64 -13.70 -4.85
CA GLU A 38 9.43 -14.60 -3.99
C GLU A 38 9.83 -13.88 -2.70
N ALA A 39 10.39 -12.67 -2.82
CA ALA A 39 10.73 -11.85 -1.67
C ALA A 39 9.49 -11.44 -0.86
N LEU A 40 8.36 -11.15 -1.50
CA LEU A 40 7.10 -10.86 -0.81
C LEU A 40 6.64 -12.03 0.06
N ARG A 41 6.67 -13.26 -0.47
CA ARG A 41 6.34 -14.48 0.28
C ARG A 41 7.32 -14.75 1.43
N GLN A 42 8.57 -14.34 1.28
CA GLN A 42 9.58 -14.53 2.31
C GLN A 42 9.45 -13.52 3.46
N TYR A 43 9.30 -12.22 3.17
CA TYR A 43 9.46 -11.17 4.17
C TYR A 43 8.14 -10.61 4.72
N THR A 44 7.06 -10.63 3.93
CA THR A 44 5.76 -10.09 4.36
C THR A 44 5.18 -10.83 5.58
N PRO A 45 5.22 -12.18 5.66
CA PRO A 45 4.74 -12.89 6.86
C PRO A 45 5.50 -12.48 8.13
N LEU A 46 6.82 -12.30 8.01
CA LEU A 46 7.68 -11.90 9.12
C LEU A 46 7.32 -10.48 9.58
N LEU A 47 7.12 -9.55 8.65
CA LEU A 47 6.66 -8.20 8.99
C LEU A 47 5.29 -8.21 9.68
N GLU A 48 4.33 -8.97 9.14
CA GLU A 48 2.97 -9.06 9.70
C GLU A 48 3.00 -9.65 11.12
N GLU A 49 3.73 -10.74 11.33
CA GLU A 49 3.87 -11.36 12.65
C GLU A 49 4.45 -10.39 13.69
N LEU A 50 5.56 -9.72 13.36
CA LEU A 50 6.18 -8.74 14.26
C LEU A 50 5.26 -7.54 14.52
N ALA A 51 4.55 -7.07 13.49
CA ALA A 51 3.62 -5.95 13.62
C ALA A 51 2.40 -6.31 14.49
N ILE A 52 1.88 -7.53 14.40
CA ILE A 52 0.79 -8.02 15.24
C ILE A 52 1.26 -8.17 16.68
N ARG A 53 2.40 -8.84 16.90
CA ARG A 53 2.94 -9.11 18.23
C ARG A 53 3.14 -7.82 19.03
N ASP A 54 3.60 -6.77 18.35
CA ASP A 54 3.95 -5.50 19.00
C ASP A 54 2.89 -4.42 18.84
N ASP A 55 1.73 -4.73 18.27
CA ASP A 55 0.62 -3.81 18.00
C ASP A 55 1.03 -2.58 17.14
N HIS A 56 1.96 -2.80 16.20
CA HIS A 56 2.54 -1.75 15.37
C HIS A 56 1.68 -1.48 14.12
N ILE A 57 0.64 -0.67 14.28
CA ILE A 57 -0.41 -0.39 13.28
C ILE A 57 0.15 -0.04 11.89
N LEU A 58 1.15 0.84 11.80
CA LEU A 58 1.72 1.26 10.52
C LEU A 58 2.36 0.11 9.74
N PHE A 59 3.06 -0.78 10.44
CA PHE A 59 3.76 -1.91 9.81
C PHE A 59 2.80 -3.03 9.45
N ARG A 60 1.74 -3.18 10.24
CA ARG A 60 0.62 -4.03 9.88
C ARG A 60 -0.03 -3.57 8.59
N ALA A 61 -0.30 -2.26 8.44
CA ALA A 61 -0.85 -1.70 7.22
C ALA A 61 0.06 -1.91 5.99
N ILE A 62 1.37 -1.73 6.15
CA ILE A 62 2.35 -2.02 5.09
C ILE A 62 2.34 -3.51 4.72
N ALA A 63 2.28 -4.41 5.71
CA ALA A 63 2.20 -5.84 5.47
C ALA A 63 0.92 -6.23 4.72
N HIS A 64 -0.23 -5.68 5.11
CA HIS A 64 -1.49 -5.88 4.37
C HIS A 64 -1.38 -5.41 2.92
N ARG A 65 -0.78 -4.23 2.68
CA ARG A 65 -0.59 -3.74 1.31
C ARG A 65 0.30 -4.67 0.50
N ALA A 66 1.41 -5.13 1.09
CA ALA A 66 2.32 -6.06 0.45
C ALA A 66 1.69 -7.43 0.15
N TRP A 67 0.83 -7.95 1.04
CA TRP A 67 0.00 -9.11 0.73
C TRP A 67 -0.97 -8.86 -0.41
N GLY A 68 -1.54 -7.66 -0.48
CA GLY A 68 -2.33 -7.19 -1.61
C GLY A 68 -1.59 -7.33 -2.93
N ALA A 69 -0.37 -6.78 -2.99
CA ALA A 69 0.51 -6.90 -4.15
C ALA A 69 0.86 -8.36 -4.48
N ALA A 70 1.20 -9.18 -3.47
CA ALA A 70 1.52 -10.60 -3.67
C ALA A 70 0.34 -11.37 -4.29
N HIS A 71 -0.87 -11.21 -3.75
CA HIS A 71 -2.06 -11.86 -4.29
C HIS A 71 -2.40 -11.38 -5.69
N HIS A 72 -2.19 -10.10 -5.98
CA HIS A 72 -2.38 -9.58 -7.33
C HIS A 72 -1.41 -10.22 -8.33
N LEU A 73 -0.13 -10.35 -7.98
CA LEU A 73 0.89 -11.03 -8.79
C LEU A 73 0.56 -12.53 -9.01
N GLU A 74 -0.13 -13.15 -8.04
CA GLU A 74 -0.64 -14.51 -8.13
C GLU A 74 -1.94 -14.64 -8.95
N GLY A 75 -2.53 -13.52 -9.37
CA GLY A 75 -3.82 -13.47 -10.06
C GLY A 75 -5.05 -13.62 -9.14
N ASP A 76 -4.87 -13.69 -7.82
CA ASP A 76 -5.95 -13.73 -6.84
C ASP A 76 -6.41 -12.30 -6.49
N ASN A 77 -7.08 -11.67 -7.45
CA ASN A 77 -7.52 -10.29 -7.32
C ASN A 77 -8.53 -10.08 -6.18
N VAL A 78 -9.31 -11.11 -5.81
CA VAL A 78 -10.26 -11.04 -4.69
C VAL A 78 -9.52 -10.89 -3.37
N LYS A 79 -8.51 -11.74 -3.11
CA LYS A 79 -7.68 -11.59 -1.92
C LYS A 79 -6.84 -10.32 -1.95
N ALA A 80 -6.38 -9.90 -3.13
CA ALA A 80 -5.65 -8.66 -3.29
C ALA A 80 -6.46 -7.46 -2.80
N VAL A 81 -7.70 -7.29 -3.30
CA VAL A 81 -8.60 -6.21 -2.87
C VAL A 81 -8.91 -6.29 -1.37
N GLY A 82 -9.14 -7.49 -0.84
CA GLY A 82 -9.38 -7.69 0.60
C GLY A 82 -8.22 -7.16 1.45
N ARG A 83 -6.99 -7.59 1.14
CA ARG A 83 -5.78 -7.16 1.87
C ARG A 83 -5.48 -5.67 1.68
N LEU A 84 -5.65 -5.13 0.47
CA LEU A 84 -5.51 -3.68 0.23
C LEU A 84 -6.56 -2.87 1.01
N GLY A 85 -7.77 -3.40 1.15
CA GLY A 85 -8.84 -2.79 1.94
C GLY A 85 -8.48 -2.66 3.42
N GLU A 86 -7.93 -3.72 4.01
CA GLU A 86 -7.41 -3.70 5.38
C GLU A 86 -6.27 -2.68 5.54
N ALA A 87 -5.35 -2.62 4.58
CA ALA A 87 -4.28 -1.62 4.60
C ALA A 87 -4.83 -0.18 4.57
N LEU A 88 -5.82 0.08 3.70
CA LEU A 88 -6.43 1.40 3.54
C LEU A 88 -7.17 1.84 4.81
N ASP A 89 -7.89 0.95 5.49
CA ASP A 89 -8.54 1.25 6.78
C ASP A 89 -7.51 1.70 7.83
N LEU A 90 -6.42 0.94 7.98
CA LEU A 90 -5.35 1.25 8.93
C LEU A 90 -4.64 2.57 8.59
N PHE A 91 -4.31 2.82 7.32
CA PHE A 91 -3.71 4.08 6.89
C PHE A 91 -4.63 5.29 7.08
N THR A 92 -5.95 5.08 6.91
CA THR A 92 -6.97 6.10 7.19
C THR A 92 -6.99 6.44 8.68
N ARG A 93 -7.01 5.44 9.56
CA ARG A 93 -6.96 5.63 11.02
C ARG A 93 -5.68 6.35 11.48
N LEU A 94 -4.56 6.13 10.79
CA LEU A 94 -3.28 6.80 11.06
C LEU A 94 -3.17 8.18 10.41
N ASN A 95 -4.14 8.60 9.59
CA ASN A 95 -4.10 9.83 8.80
C ASN A 95 -2.80 9.95 7.98
N THR A 96 -2.51 8.92 7.18
CA THR A 96 -1.31 8.81 6.32
C THR A 96 -1.69 8.93 4.83
N PRO A 97 -2.08 10.11 4.36
CA PRO A 97 -2.61 10.32 3.02
C PRO A 97 -1.69 9.87 1.88
N TRP A 98 -0.36 9.98 2.02
CA TRP A 98 0.54 9.46 0.99
C TRP A 98 0.47 7.92 0.88
N GLN A 99 0.39 7.22 2.02
CA GLN A 99 0.23 5.77 2.04
C GLN A 99 -1.14 5.33 1.54
N MET A 100 -2.19 6.11 1.85
CA MET A 100 -3.53 5.92 1.27
C MET A 100 -3.49 6.05 -0.25
N GLY A 101 -2.85 7.09 -0.78
CA GLY A 101 -2.70 7.31 -2.22
C GLY A 101 -2.01 6.14 -2.94
N ARG A 102 -0.92 5.62 -2.36
CA ARG A 102 -0.24 4.43 -2.89
C ARG A 102 -1.16 3.21 -2.94
N THR A 103 -1.82 2.92 -1.82
CA THR A 103 -2.71 1.75 -1.69
C THR A 103 -3.89 1.84 -2.66
N LEU A 104 -4.47 3.03 -2.84
CA LEU A 104 -5.53 3.28 -3.82
C LEU A 104 -5.05 3.12 -5.26
N SER A 105 -3.81 3.53 -5.57
CA SER A 105 -3.23 3.31 -6.90
C SER A 105 -3.05 1.82 -7.20
N GLU A 106 -2.62 1.02 -6.22
CA GLU A 106 -2.51 -0.43 -6.33
C GLU A 106 -3.88 -1.11 -6.50
N MET A 107 -4.92 -0.66 -5.77
CA MET A 107 -6.30 -1.12 -6.00
C MET A 107 -6.76 -0.84 -7.44
N ALA A 108 -6.43 0.33 -7.99
CA ALA A 108 -6.77 0.65 -9.37
C ALA A 108 -6.06 -0.30 -10.36
N GLU A 109 -4.81 -0.67 -10.11
CA GLU A 109 -4.08 -1.64 -10.94
C GLU A 109 -4.75 -3.02 -10.92
N VAL A 110 -5.24 -3.46 -9.76
CA VAL A 110 -6.00 -4.71 -9.61
C VAL A 110 -7.31 -4.67 -10.41
N GLU A 111 -8.03 -3.55 -10.41
CA GLU A 111 -9.27 -3.41 -11.22
C GLU A 111 -8.97 -3.34 -12.72
N LEU A 112 -7.89 -2.68 -13.13
CA LEU A 112 -7.48 -2.66 -14.55
C LEU A 112 -7.13 -4.05 -15.07
N ALA A 113 -6.43 -4.86 -14.27
CA ALA A 113 -6.15 -6.25 -14.63
C ALA A 113 -7.41 -7.11 -14.77
N GLN A 114 -8.51 -6.70 -14.14
CA GLN A 114 -9.84 -7.34 -14.27
C GLN A 114 -10.70 -6.72 -15.38
N SER A 115 -10.13 -5.85 -16.22
CA SER A 115 -10.87 -5.11 -17.27
C SER A 115 -12.02 -4.27 -16.71
N ARG A 116 -11.81 -3.67 -15.53
CA ARG A 116 -12.76 -2.80 -14.81
C ARG A 116 -12.27 -1.36 -14.72
N PRO A 117 -12.23 -0.63 -15.85
CA PRO A 117 -11.63 0.70 -15.90
C PRO A 117 -12.46 1.75 -15.14
N ALA A 118 -13.77 1.57 -15.00
CA ALA A 118 -14.62 2.52 -14.26
C ALA A 118 -14.28 2.52 -12.76
N GLU A 119 -14.14 1.34 -12.17
CA GLU A 119 -13.73 1.12 -10.79
C GLU A 119 -12.29 1.62 -10.57
N ALA A 120 -11.38 1.32 -11.50
CA ALA A 120 -10.02 1.84 -11.47
C ALA A 120 -9.97 3.38 -11.47
N LYS A 121 -10.83 4.03 -12.28
CA LYS A 121 -10.93 5.49 -12.32
C LYS A 121 -11.36 6.07 -10.97
N GLU A 122 -12.29 5.42 -10.26
CA GLU A 122 -12.70 5.85 -8.93
C GLU A 122 -11.52 5.80 -7.94
N TYR A 123 -10.79 4.68 -7.92
CA TYR A 123 -9.62 4.52 -7.06
C TYR A 123 -8.50 5.52 -7.39
N LEU A 124 -8.20 5.74 -8.67
CA LEU A 124 -7.22 6.75 -9.10
C LEU A 124 -7.63 8.17 -8.71
N SER A 125 -8.93 8.50 -8.79
CA SER A 125 -9.44 9.82 -8.39
C SER A 125 -9.25 10.05 -6.89
N ARG A 126 -9.50 9.02 -6.08
CA ARG A 126 -9.25 9.05 -4.63
C ARG A 126 -7.75 9.10 -4.31
N ALA A 127 -6.92 8.39 -5.06
CA ALA A 127 -5.47 8.45 -4.92
C ALA A 127 -4.92 9.85 -5.20
N LEU A 128 -5.43 10.51 -6.25
CA LEU A 128 -5.06 11.87 -6.61
C LEU A 128 -5.33 12.84 -5.46
N ALA A 129 -6.55 12.82 -4.91
CA ALA A 129 -6.93 13.66 -3.78
C ALA A 129 -6.02 13.43 -2.56
N ALA A 130 -5.65 12.19 -2.28
CA ALA A 130 -4.75 11.84 -1.17
C ALA A 130 -3.33 12.40 -1.39
N PHE A 131 -2.78 12.30 -2.60
CA PHE A 131 -1.46 12.88 -2.92
C PHE A 131 -1.47 14.42 -2.97
N GLU A 132 -2.56 15.03 -3.43
CA GLU A 132 -2.75 16.49 -3.41
C GLU A 132 -2.76 17.05 -1.99
N ALA A 133 -3.39 16.34 -1.04
CA ALA A 133 -3.42 16.73 0.38
C ALA A 133 -2.02 16.90 0.99
N VAL A 134 -1.03 16.14 0.50
CA VAL A 134 0.38 16.24 0.93
C VAL A 134 1.30 16.92 -0.08
N LYS A 135 0.75 17.45 -1.19
CA LYS A 135 1.50 18.11 -2.26
C LYS A 135 2.61 17.24 -2.86
N ALA A 136 2.34 15.93 -3.02
CA ALA A 136 3.30 14.97 -3.56
C ALA A 136 3.40 15.08 -5.10
N GLY A 137 4.04 16.15 -5.59
CA GLY A 137 4.11 16.51 -7.01
C GLY A 137 4.42 15.36 -7.99
N PRO A 138 5.46 14.54 -7.74
CA PRO A 138 5.75 13.40 -8.61
C PRO A 138 4.63 12.36 -8.67
N ASP A 139 3.99 12.08 -7.53
CA ASP A 139 2.89 11.11 -7.44
C ASP A 139 1.61 11.66 -8.08
N ILE A 140 1.30 12.94 -7.85
CA ILE A 140 0.18 13.66 -8.48
C ILE A 140 0.28 13.54 -10.01
N LYS A 141 1.44 13.85 -10.59
CA LYS A 141 1.67 13.76 -12.03
C LYS A 141 1.46 12.32 -12.54
N ARG A 142 2.03 11.33 -11.85
CA ARG A 142 1.88 9.92 -12.22
C ARG A 142 0.41 9.47 -12.20
N ILE A 143 -0.34 9.88 -11.18
CA ILE A 143 -1.76 9.52 -11.08
C ILE A 143 -2.61 10.22 -12.14
N GLN A 144 -2.31 11.48 -12.48
CA GLN A 144 -2.98 12.20 -13.58
C GLN A 144 -2.79 11.48 -14.92
N GLU A 145 -1.55 11.09 -15.25
CA GLU A 145 -1.25 10.34 -16.47
C GLU A 145 -2.01 9.01 -16.53
N LYS A 146 -2.07 8.26 -15.42
CA LYS A 146 -2.88 7.04 -15.32
C LYS A 146 -4.38 7.32 -15.49
N LEU A 147 -4.89 8.36 -14.85
CA LEU A 147 -6.32 8.72 -14.88
C LEU A 147 -6.78 9.13 -16.28
N GLU A 148 -5.93 9.87 -17.01
CA GLU A 148 -6.15 10.21 -18.41
C GLU A 148 -6.19 8.96 -19.31
N ALA A 149 -5.27 8.02 -19.12
CA ALA A 149 -5.25 6.77 -19.86
C ALA A 149 -6.53 5.95 -19.62
N VAL A 150 -6.94 5.77 -18.35
CA VAL A 150 -8.16 5.05 -18.01
C VAL A 150 -9.41 5.76 -18.53
N THR A 151 -9.45 7.10 -18.48
CA THR A 151 -10.60 7.87 -18.99
C THR A 151 -10.76 7.71 -20.50
N ARG A 152 -9.65 7.64 -21.26
CA ARG A 152 -9.70 7.34 -22.69
C ARG A 152 -10.26 5.94 -22.95
N GLN A 153 -9.80 4.93 -22.20
CA GLN A 153 -10.29 3.56 -22.32
C GLN A 153 -11.80 3.41 -22.08
N ILE A 154 -12.40 4.25 -21.23
CA ILE A 154 -13.86 4.22 -20.97
C ILE A 154 -14.66 4.90 -22.09
N GLY A 155 -14.05 5.86 -22.78
CA GLY A 155 -14.70 6.62 -23.85
C GLY A 155 -14.63 5.97 -25.24
N GLU A 156 -13.80 4.94 -25.40
CA GLU A 156 -13.68 4.07 -26.58
C GLU A 156 -14.72 2.94 -26.54
#